data_AF-A0A0A6VEZ1-F1
#
_entry.id   AF-A0A0A6VEZ1-F1
#
_cell.length_a   1.000
_cell.length_b   1.000
_cell.length_c   1.000
_cell.angle_alpha   90.00
_cell.angle_beta   90.00
_cell.angle_gamma   90.00
#
_symmetry.space_group_name_H-M   'P 1'
#
loop_
_entity.id
_entity.type
_entity.pdbx_description
1 polymer ?
#
loop_
_entity_poly.entity_id
_entity_poly.type
_entity_poly.pdbx_seq_one_letter_code
_entity_poly.pdbx_strand_id
1 'polypeptide(L)'
;MIEFLPSSSFYAQFYTSNGICSWEIKGAHKKRKGKTTIDHYLLQNKAQMKRILIKITHHNRPKLTVSCSSFHKMFYLARNNRRKIVFQSKKDDMVVQKNHNEEIECVYNGKMIARVRRGFMPVKWQQIFSPNTPILSFEHNVNDEEKILTTAFLVYFYLYKV
;
A
#
# COMPACT_ATOMS: atom_id res chain seq x y z
N MET A 1 4.98 -9.83 5.29
CA MET A 1 3.60 -10.19 5.70
C MET A 1 2.85 -8.93 6.11
N ILE A 2 1.55 -8.81 5.81
CA ILE A 2 0.71 -7.65 6.14
C ILE A 2 -0.38 -8.09 7.12
N GLU A 3 -0.40 -7.53 8.32
CA GLU A 3 -1.46 -7.74 9.31
C GLU A 3 -2.35 -6.50 9.40
N PHE A 4 -3.67 -6.67 9.42
CA PHE A 4 -4.63 -5.59 9.65
C PHE A 4 -5.20 -5.74 11.06
N LEU A 5 -5.06 -4.71 11.90
CA LEU A 5 -5.58 -4.76 13.27
C LEU A 5 -7.00 -4.16 13.36
N PRO A 6 -7.82 -4.65 14.30
CA PRO A 6 -9.11 -4.04 14.59
C PRO A 6 -8.89 -2.70 15.29
N SER A 7 -9.04 -1.59 14.54
CA SER A 7 -9.02 -0.23 15.09
C SER A 7 -10.08 0.65 14.46
N SER A 8 -10.47 1.72 15.16
CA SER A 8 -11.46 2.69 14.68
C SER A 8 -11.02 3.44 13.42
N SER A 9 -9.71 3.49 13.16
CA SER A 9 -9.09 3.93 11.91
C SER A 9 -8.34 2.76 11.24
N PHE A 10 -7.94 2.91 9.98
CA PHE A 10 -7.15 1.87 9.30
C PHE A 10 -5.79 1.69 9.97
N TYR A 11 -5.42 0.45 10.24
CA TYR A 11 -4.12 0.11 10.79
C TYR A 11 -3.58 -1.16 10.14
N ALA A 12 -2.32 -1.11 9.69
CA ALA A 12 -1.64 -2.27 9.13
C ALA A 12 -0.18 -2.35 9.58
N GLN A 13 0.33 -3.57 9.78
CA GLN A 13 1.72 -3.84 10.12
C GLN A 13 2.38 -4.74 9.10
N PHE A 14 3.66 -4.48 8.82
CA PHE A 14 4.47 -5.21 7.84
C PHE A 14 5.60 -5.94 8.54
N TYR A 15 5.50 -7.25 8.55
CA TYR A 15 6.49 -8.14 9.16
C TYR A 15 7.44 -8.72 8.11
N THR A 16 8.71 -8.77 8.44
CA THR A 16 9.75 -9.46 7.66
C THR A 16 9.58 -10.98 7.77
N SER A 17 10.33 -11.74 6.97
CA SER A 17 10.35 -13.22 7.03
C SER A 17 10.79 -13.77 8.38
N ASN A 18 11.46 -12.94 9.18
CA ASN A 18 11.95 -13.28 10.53
C ASN A 18 10.98 -12.79 11.62
N GLY A 19 9.79 -12.31 11.26
CA GLY A 19 8.75 -11.89 12.21
C GLY A 19 8.96 -10.51 12.82
N ILE A 20 9.98 -9.77 12.40
CA ILE A 20 10.24 -8.42 12.88
C ILE A 20 9.27 -7.46 12.19
N CYS A 21 8.51 -6.70 12.97
CA CYS A 21 7.67 -5.60 12.49
C CYS A 21 8.56 -4.47 11.97
N SER A 22 8.65 -4.35 10.65
CA SER A 22 9.53 -3.38 9.97
C SER A 22 8.83 -2.06 9.67
N TRP A 23 7.56 -2.13 9.29
CA TRP A 23 6.74 -0.96 8.99
C TRP A 23 5.36 -1.06 9.62
N GLU A 24 4.78 0.10 9.90
CA GLU A 24 3.38 0.23 10.29
C GLU A 24 2.73 1.40 9.56
N ILE A 25 1.44 1.25 9.27
CA ILE A 25 0.60 2.28 8.67
C ILE A 25 -0.52 2.58 9.64
N LYS A 26 -0.65 3.86 9.98
CA LYS A 26 -1.70 4.38 10.86
C LYS A 26 -2.54 5.39 10.08
N GLY A 27 -3.85 5.20 10.07
CA GLY A 27 -4.80 6.24 9.67
C GLY A 27 -4.74 7.37 10.68
N ALA A 28 -4.32 8.56 10.24
CA ALA A 28 -4.10 9.70 11.12
C ALA A 28 -5.38 10.50 11.33
N HIS A 29 -5.99 10.99 10.25
CA HIS A 29 -7.21 11.80 10.32
C HIS A 29 -7.88 11.93 8.95
N LYS A 30 -9.21 12.08 8.97
CA LYS A 30 -10.03 12.42 7.80
C LYS A 30 -10.47 13.87 7.89
N LYS A 31 -10.28 14.66 6.83
CA LYS A 31 -10.76 16.04 6.72
C LYS A 31 -11.76 16.16 5.58
N ARG A 32 -12.87 16.85 5.81
CA ARG A 32 -13.85 17.18 4.77
C ARG A 32 -13.83 18.69 4.54
N LYS A 33 -13.70 19.12 3.29
CA LYS A 33 -13.79 20.54 2.88
C LYS A 33 -14.73 20.64 1.69
N GLY A 34 -15.98 21.04 1.93
CA GLY A 34 -17.04 21.01 0.93
C GLY A 34 -17.29 19.59 0.42
N LYS A 35 -17.21 19.41 -0.91
CA LYS A 35 -17.33 18.10 -1.58
C LYS A 35 -16.04 17.27 -1.58
N THR A 36 -14.94 17.80 -1.04
CA THR A 36 -13.65 17.12 -1.01
C THR A 36 -13.44 16.40 0.32
N THR A 37 -13.08 15.12 0.26
CA THR A 37 -12.60 14.35 1.43
C THR A 37 -11.11 14.11 1.29
N ILE A 38 -10.36 14.27 2.38
CA ILE A 38 -8.92 14.09 2.45
C ILE A 38 -8.59 13.15 3.59
N ASP A 39 -8.02 12.00 3.24
CA ASP A 39 -7.59 10.99 4.19
C ASP A 39 -6.06 10.99 4.30
N HIS A 40 -5.55 11.04 5.52
CA HIS A 40 -4.12 11.04 5.81
C HIS A 40 -3.70 9.76 6.50
N TYR A 41 -2.61 9.17 6.03
CA TYR A 41 -1.98 7.99 6.58
C TYR A 41 -0.50 8.26 6.85
N LEU A 42 0.00 7.71 7.94
CA LEU A 42 1.39 7.78 8.32
C LEU A 42 1.99 6.39 8.20
N LEU A 43 2.96 6.22 7.31
CA LEU A 43 3.79 5.03 7.19
C LEU A 43 5.09 5.29 7.98
N GLN A 44 5.38 4.43 8.96
CA GLN A 44 6.55 4.54 9.82
C GLN A 44 7.42 3.30 9.72
N ASN A 45 8.72 3.48 9.54
CA ASN A 45 9.70 2.40 9.70
C ASN A 45 10.16 2.37 11.16
N LYS A 46 9.97 1.25 11.86
CA LYS A 46 10.36 1.13 13.27
C LYS A 46 11.87 1.12 13.49
N ALA A 47 12.64 0.60 12.54
CA ALA A 47 14.08 0.48 12.65
C ALA A 47 14.82 1.78 12.28
N GLN A 48 14.32 2.53 11.29
CA GLN A 48 15.02 3.67 10.70
C GLN A 48 14.44 5.04 11.10
N MET A 49 13.39 5.08 11.94
CA MET A 49 12.68 6.31 12.32
C MET A 49 12.16 7.13 11.12
N LYS A 50 12.10 6.55 9.92
CA LYS A 50 11.58 7.20 8.71
C LYS A 50 10.06 7.33 8.81
N ARG A 51 9.57 8.53 8.51
CA ARG A 51 8.13 8.85 8.47
C ARG A 51 7.75 9.30 7.08
N ILE A 52 6.70 8.69 6.55
CA ILE A 52 6.21 8.94 5.20
C ILE A 52 4.73 9.29 5.30
N LEU A 53 4.37 10.43 4.74
CA LEU A 53 3.00 10.90 4.70
C LEU A 53 2.35 10.45 3.40
N ILE A 54 1.24 9.71 3.52
CA ILE A 54 0.39 9.34 2.41
C ILE A 54 -0.91 10.14 2.55
N LYS A 55 -1.28 10.86 1.50
CA LYS A 55 -2.49 11.67 1.43
C LYS A 55 -3.34 11.21 0.26
N ILE A 56 -4.58 10.86 0.53
CA ILE A 56 -5.56 10.46 -0.47
C ILE A 56 -6.64 11.54 -0.51
N THR A 57 -6.79 12.19 -1.66
CA THR A 57 -7.78 13.25 -1.87
C THR A 57 -8.87 12.73 -2.79
N HIS A 58 -10.11 12.74 -2.31
CA HIS A 58 -11.32 12.36 -3.04
C HIS A 58 -12.05 13.62 -3.48
N HIS A 59 -11.85 14.03 -4.74
CA HIS A 59 -12.63 15.08 -5.40
C HIS A 59 -12.51 14.95 -6.92
N ASN A 60 -13.64 14.77 -7.61
CA ASN A 60 -13.73 14.53 -9.05
C ASN A 60 -12.92 13.32 -9.54
N ARG A 61 -11.58 13.45 -9.57
CA ARG A 61 -10.61 12.38 -9.84
C ARG A 61 -9.75 12.12 -8.59
N PRO A 62 -9.86 10.95 -7.93
CA PRO A 62 -9.06 10.63 -6.76
C PRO A 62 -7.56 10.80 -7.01
N LYS A 63 -6.87 11.30 -5.99
CA LYS A 63 -5.45 11.66 -6.06
C LYS A 63 -4.70 11.07 -4.88
N LEU A 64 -3.59 10.39 -5.15
CA LEU A 64 -2.70 9.82 -4.16
C LEU A 64 -1.39 10.62 -4.15
N THR A 65 -1.02 11.13 -3.00
CA THR A 65 0.23 11.87 -2.79
C THR A 65 1.06 11.15 -1.74
N VAL A 66 2.33 10.90 -2.06
CA VAL A 66 3.32 10.32 -1.15
C VAL A 66 4.43 11.34 -0.93
N SER A 67 4.65 11.71 0.32
CA SER A 67 5.68 12.68 0.72
C SER A 67 6.60 12.06 1.76
N CYS A 68 7.90 12.16 1.53
CA CYS A 68 8.94 11.88 2.51
C CYS A 68 10.08 12.91 2.36
N SER A 69 11.12 12.78 3.17
CA SER A 69 12.26 13.71 3.11
C SER A 69 13.02 13.67 1.78
N SER A 70 13.05 12.51 1.10
CA SER A 70 13.82 12.33 -0.14
C SER A 70 13.01 12.54 -1.42
N PHE A 71 11.69 12.38 -1.40
CA PHE A 71 10.86 12.59 -2.59
C PHE A 71 9.42 12.99 -2.26
N HIS A 72 8.79 13.64 -3.25
CA HIS A 72 7.38 13.97 -3.28
C HIS A 72 6.77 13.53 -4.60
N LYS A 73 5.84 12.58 -4.57
CA LYS A 73 5.16 12.07 -5.77
C LYS A 73 3.65 12.17 -5.66
N MET A 74 3.04 12.45 -6.81
CA MET A 74 1.61 12.66 -6.93
C MET A 74 1.07 11.90 -8.14
N PHE A 75 0.04 11.11 -7.90
CA PHE A 75 -0.61 10.29 -8.90
C PHE A 75 -2.11 10.53 -8.90
N TYR A 76 -2.70 10.48 -10.09
CA TYR A 76 -4.13 10.62 -10.30
C TYR A 76 -4.72 9.30 -10.76
N LEU A 77 -5.84 8.91 -10.17
CA LEU A 77 -6.56 7.70 -10.54
C LEU A 77 -7.03 7.81 -12.00
N ALA A 78 -6.44 7.04 -12.90
CA ALA A 78 -6.81 7.01 -14.32
C ALA A 78 -7.91 5.98 -14.60
N ARG A 79 -7.86 4.83 -13.93
CA ARG A 79 -8.84 3.76 -14.10
C ARG A 79 -9.04 3.02 -12.79
N ASN A 80 -10.28 2.67 -12.48
CA ASN A 80 -10.63 1.83 -11.35
C ASN A 80 -11.69 0.83 -11.77
N ASN A 81 -11.37 -0.46 -11.68
CA ASN A 81 -12.34 -1.52 -11.80
C ASN A 81 -12.03 -2.61 -10.78
N ARG A 82 -12.94 -3.57 -10.62
CA ARG A 82 -12.85 -4.65 -9.63
C ARG A 82 -11.53 -5.43 -9.67
N ARG A 83 -10.84 -5.52 -10.81
CA ARG A 83 -9.59 -6.28 -10.97
C ARG A 83 -8.35 -5.40 -11.16
N LYS A 84 -8.48 -4.11 -11.45
CA LYS A 84 -7.35 -3.27 -11.86
C LYS A 84 -7.58 -1.82 -11.49
N ILE A 85 -6.62 -1.25 -10.78
CA ILE A 85 -6.52 0.15 -10.45
C ILE A 85 -5.28 0.71 -11.13
N VAL A 86 -5.43 1.83 -11.84
CA VAL A 86 -4.33 2.49 -12.55
C VAL A 86 -4.23 3.92 -12.07
N PHE A 87 -3.01 4.28 -11.67
CA PHE A 87 -2.61 5.60 -11.24
C PHE A 87 -1.53 6.12 -12.17
N GLN A 88 -1.63 7.39 -12.55
CA GLN A 88 -0.69 8.03 -13.46
C GLN A 88 -0.19 9.36 -12.91
N SER A 89 1.09 9.62 -13.11
CA SER A 89 1.74 10.93 -12.96
C SER A 89 2.18 11.43 -14.35
N LYS A 90 2.93 12.54 -14.41
CA LYS A 90 3.49 13.04 -15.68
C LYS A 90 4.51 12.10 -16.30
N LYS A 91 5.23 11.31 -15.49
CA LYS A 91 6.37 10.49 -15.92
C LYS A 91 6.26 9.02 -15.51
N ASP A 92 5.36 8.71 -14.59
CA ASP A 92 5.27 7.40 -13.97
C ASP A 92 3.84 6.87 -14.01
N ASP A 93 3.68 5.57 -14.11
CA ASP A 93 2.43 4.86 -13.93
C ASP A 93 2.57 3.75 -12.88
N MET A 94 1.52 3.58 -12.09
CA MET A 94 1.37 2.47 -11.16
C MET A 94 0.08 1.73 -11.44
N VAL A 95 0.19 0.42 -11.62
CA VAL A 95 -0.93 -0.48 -11.80
C VAL A 95 -0.97 -1.45 -10.63
N VAL A 96 -2.11 -1.51 -9.95
CA VAL A 96 -2.40 -2.54 -8.94
C VAL A 96 -3.54 -3.39 -9.47
N GLN A 97 -3.27 -4.67 -9.75
CA GLN A 97 -4.23 -5.55 -10.40
C GLN A 97 -4.31 -6.93 -9.74
N LYS A 98 -5.41 -7.64 -9.96
CA LYS A 98 -5.57 -9.04 -9.58
C LYS A 98 -5.29 -9.93 -10.78
N ASN A 99 -4.44 -10.94 -10.60
CA ASN A 99 -4.23 -11.98 -11.61
C ASN A 99 -5.31 -13.08 -11.51
N HIS A 100 -5.21 -14.11 -12.36
CA HIS A 100 -6.16 -15.23 -12.40
C HIS A 100 -6.22 -16.02 -11.09
N ASN A 101 -5.15 -15.99 -10.28
CA ASN A 101 -5.07 -16.67 -9.00
C ASN A 101 -5.53 -15.78 -7.82
N GLU A 102 -6.19 -14.65 -8.12
CA GLU A 102 -6.62 -13.64 -7.13
C GLU A 102 -5.46 -13.00 -6.33
N GLU A 103 -4.21 -13.19 -6.76
CA GLU A 103 -3.05 -12.50 -6.22
C GLU A 103 -3.05 -11.05 -6.70
N ILE A 104 -2.59 -10.14 -5.85
CA ILE A 104 -2.47 -8.72 -6.21
C ILE A 104 -1.07 -8.50 -6.75
N GLU A 105 -0.95 -7.96 -7.96
CA GLU A 105 0.30 -7.58 -8.61
C GLU A 105 0.41 -6.07 -8.67
N CYS A 106 1.59 -5.55 -8.33
CA CYS A 106 1.94 -4.15 -8.45
C CYS A 106 2.98 -3.99 -9.56
N VAL A 107 2.61 -3.23 -10.59
CA VAL A 107 3.45 -2.93 -11.75
C VAL A 107 3.71 -1.44 -11.77
N TYR A 108 4.98 -1.05 -11.79
CA TYR A 108 5.44 0.34 -11.83
C TYR A 108 6.23 0.57 -13.11
N ASN A 109 5.83 1.55 -13.91
CA ASN A 109 6.48 1.86 -15.20
C ASN A 109 6.63 0.62 -16.10
N GLY A 110 5.58 -0.22 -16.17
CA GLY A 110 5.57 -1.47 -16.94
C GLY A 110 6.35 -2.64 -16.32
N LYS A 111 7.12 -2.44 -15.25
CA LYS A 111 7.86 -3.48 -14.54
C LYS A 111 7.08 -4.00 -13.34
N MET A 112 6.89 -5.31 -13.21
CA MET A 112 6.37 -5.91 -11.98
C MET A 112 7.38 -5.70 -10.85
N ILE A 113 6.94 -5.09 -9.75
CA ILE A 113 7.81 -4.77 -8.60
C ILE A 113 7.38 -5.45 -7.32
N ALA A 114 6.11 -5.84 -7.21
CA ALA A 114 5.65 -6.53 -6.02
C ALA A 114 4.43 -7.39 -6.28
N ARG A 115 4.21 -8.33 -5.37
CA ARG A 115 3.05 -9.20 -5.36
C ARG A 115 2.56 -9.44 -3.95
N VAL A 116 1.25 -9.44 -3.77
CA VAL A 116 0.60 -9.87 -2.54
C VAL A 116 -0.16 -11.16 -2.79
N ARG A 117 0.24 -12.21 -2.11
CA ARG A 117 -0.40 -13.53 -2.17
C ARG A 117 -1.16 -13.81 -0.88
N ARG A 118 -2.28 -14.51 -1.00
CA ARG A 118 -2.93 -15.20 0.12
C ARG A 118 -2.60 -16.68 -0.07
N GLY A 119 -2.02 -17.33 0.95
CA GLY A 119 -1.57 -18.71 0.80
C GLY A 119 -1.03 -19.28 2.10
N PHE A 120 -0.61 -20.56 2.04
CA PHE A 120 -0.14 -21.33 3.19
C PHE A 120 1.06 -20.66 3.85
N MET A 121 0.78 -19.99 4.97
CA MET A 121 1.80 -19.45 5.84
C MET A 121 2.67 -20.60 6.40
N PRO A 122 4.01 -20.46 6.47
CA PRO A 122 4.85 -21.49 7.08
C PRO A 122 4.37 -21.82 8.49
N VAL A 123 4.35 -23.11 8.86
CA VAL A 123 3.75 -23.62 10.10
C VAL A 123 4.24 -22.86 11.35
N LYS A 124 5.54 -22.54 11.42
CA LYS A 124 6.13 -21.75 12.51
C LYS A 124 5.48 -20.38 12.72
N TRP A 125 4.92 -19.77 11.67
CA TRP A 125 4.27 -18.45 11.73
C TRP A 125 2.77 -18.53 11.99
N GLN A 126 2.15 -19.71 11.82
CA GLN A 126 0.72 -19.90 12.09
C GLN A 126 0.37 -19.76 13.58
N GLN A 127 1.36 -19.88 14.48
CA GLN A 127 1.17 -19.61 15.90
C GLN A 127 1.03 -18.11 16.22
N ILE A 128 1.56 -17.24 15.34
CA ILE A 128 1.63 -15.78 15.57
C ILE A 128 0.62 -15.05 14.69
N PHE A 129 0.42 -15.51 13.46
CA PHE A 129 -0.43 -14.85 12.47
C PHE A 129 -1.52 -15.80 11.95
N SER A 130 -2.65 -15.26 11.50
CA SER A 130 -3.71 -16.07 10.88
C SER A 130 -3.22 -16.70 9.56
N PRO A 131 -3.53 -17.97 9.24
CA PRO A 131 -3.13 -18.61 7.98
C PRO A 131 -3.47 -17.82 6.71
N ASN A 132 -4.50 -16.96 6.77
CA ASN A 132 -4.94 -16.11 5.65
C ASN A 132 -4.22 -14.75 5.56
N THR A 133 -3.18 -14.54 6.36
CA THR A 133 -2.45 -13.26 6.41
C THR A 133 -1.72 -13.02 5.09
N PRO A 134 -1.97 -11.89 4.40
CA PRO A 134 -1.33 -11.61 3.12
C PRO A 134 0.20 -11.53 3.20
N ILE A 135 0.86 -12.13 2.22
CA ILE A 135 2.31 -12.09 2.06
C ILE A 135 2.64 -11.12 0.92
N LEU A 136 3.24 -9.98 1.26
CA LEU A 136 3.84 -9.04 0.31
C LEU A 136 5.29 -9.46 0.02
N SER A 137 5.57 -9.71 -1.25
CA SER A 137 6.89 -10.00 -1.79
C SER A 137 7.28 -8.92 -2.80
N PHE A 138 8.54 -8.52 -2.80
CA PHE A 138 9.12 -7.62 -3.80
C PHE A 138 9.99 -8.42 -4.78
N GLU A 139 10.02 -7.98 -6.03
CA GLU A 139 10.93 -8.53 -7.03
C GLU A 139 12.40 -8.16 -6.70
N HIS A 140 13.34 -8.82 -7.36
CA HIS A 140 14.77 -8.48 -7.24
C HIS A 140 15.04 -7.06 -7.75
N ASN A 141 15.95 -6.35 -7.06
CA ASN A 141 16.38 -4.98 -7.40
C ASN A 141 15.28 -3.91 -7.32
N VAL A 142 14.29 -4.08 -6.43
CA VAL A 142 13.32 -3.03 -6.11
C VAL A 142 13.91 -2.08 -5.09
N ASN A 143 13.97 -0.79 -5.45
CA ASN A 143 14.55 0.24 -4.58
C ASN A 143 13.57 0.68 -3.47
N ASP A 144 14.07 1.48 -2.52
CA ASP A 144 13.25 1.91 -1.38
C ASP A 144 12.07 2.80 -1.78
N GLU A 145 12.23 3.65 -2.78
CA GLU A 145 11.13 4.49 -3.29
C GLU A 145 9.99 3.62 -3.84
N GLU A 146 10.31 2.63 -4.67
CA GLU A 146 9.33 1.69 -5.25
C GLU A 146 8.61 0.89 -4.16
N LYS A 147 9.32 0.45 -3.10
CA LYS A 147 8.70 -0.22 -1.95
C LYS A 147 7.71 0.67 -1.21
N ILE A 148 8.09 1.93 -0.99
CA ILE A 148 7.25 2.93 -0.33
C ILE A 148 6.00 3.22 -1.17
N LEU A 149 6.18 3.46 -2.48
CA LEU A 149 5.08 3.69 -3.41
C LEU A 149 4.14 2.48 -3.40
N THR A 150 4.66 1.26 -3.60
CA THR A 150 3.88 0.02 -3.54
C THR A 150 3.01 -0.04 -2.29
N THR A 151 3.61 0.24 -1.14
CA THR A 151 2.91 0.24 0.15
C THR A 151 1.76 1.25 0.17
N ALA A 152 2.00 2.48 -0.31
CA ALA A 152 0.98 3.51 -0.38
C ALA A 152 -0.18 3.15 -1.33
N PHE A 153 0.12 2.54 -2.47
CA PHE A 153 -0.92 2.10 -3.41
C PHE A 153 -1.71 0.89 -2.89
N LEU A 154 -1.08 -0.01 -2.14
CA LEU A 154 -1.79 -1.09 -1.46
C LEU A 154 -2.76 -0.56 -0.41
N VAL A 155 -2.40 0.48 0.34
CA VAL A 155 -3.36 1.15 1.25
C VAL A 155 -4.59 1.62 0.50
N TYR A 156 -4.39 2.30 -0.64
CA TYR A 156 -5.52 2.73 -1.46
C TYR A 156 -6.35 1.53 -1.94
N PHE A 157 -5.69 0.48 -2.43
CA PHE A 157 -6.35 -0.71 -2.94
C PHE A 157 -7.15 -1.46 -1.86
N TYR A 158 -6.66 -1.55 -0.62
CA TYR A 158 -7.39 -2.24 0.45
C TYR A 158 -8.56 -1.42 1.01
N LEU A 159 -8.47 -0.09 0.97
CA LEU A 159 -9.47 0.79 1.58
C LEU A 159 -10.57 1.27 0.65
N TYR A 160 -10.25 1.48 -0.63
CA TYR A 160 -11.14 2.17 -1.56
C TYR A 160 -11.45 1.36 -2.82
N LYS A 161 -11.05 0.09 -2.82
CA LYS A 161 -11.48 -0.81 -3.87
C LYS A 161 -12.99 -1.08 -3.71
N VAL A 162 -13.71 -0.80 -4.79
CA VAL A 162 -15.14 -1.09 -4.99
C VAL A 162 -15.25 -2.27 -5.95
#